data_AF-A0A1J3GFR5-F1
#
_entry.id   AF-A0A1J3GFR5-F1
#
_cell.length_a   1.000
_cell.length_b   1.000
_cell.length_c   1.000
_cell.angle_alpha   90.00
_cell.angle_beta   90.00
_cell.angle_gamma   90.00
#
_symmetry.space_group_name_H-M   'P 1'
#
loop_
_entity.id
_entity.type
_entity.pdbx_description
1 polymer ?
#
loop_
_entity_poly.entity_id
_entity_poly.type
_entity_poly.pdbx_seq_one_letter_code
_entity_poly.pdbx_strand_id
1 'polypeptide(L)'
;SVSCHKCGETFNKLEAAEAHHLTKHAVTELVEGDSSRKIVEIICRTSCLKPESQCARIDRILKVHNMHKTLARFEEYRDAVKMRASKLQKKHPRCIADGNELLRFHGTTVACVLGINGSTS
;
A
#
# COMPACT_ATOMS: atom_id res chain seq x y z
N SER A 1 14.62 -23.99 7.19
CA SER A 1 14.13 -22.87 8.01
C SER A 1 13.95 -21.65 7.13
N VAL A 2 13.00 -20.78 7.46
CA VAL A 2 12.73 -19.51 6.77
C VAL A 2 13.14 -18.38 7.69
N SER A 3 13.93 -17.43 7.22
CA SER A 3 14.37 -16.29 8.03
C SER A 3 13.63 -15.01 7.63
N CYS A 4 13.19 -14.24 8.61
CA CYS A 4 12.59 -12.93 8.38
C CYS A 4 13.66 -11.96 7.85
N HIS A 5 13.43 -11.39 6.67
CA HIS A 5 14.36 -10.44 6.05
C HIS A 5 14.43 -9.08 6.75
N LYS A 6 13.51 -8.80 7.70
CA LYS A 6 13.46 -7.54 8.46
C LYS A 6 14.22 -7.63 9.78
N CYS A 7 14.08 -8.72 10.53
CA CYS A 7 14.63 -8.85 11.88
C CYS A 7 15.57 -10.06 12.06
N GLY A 8 15.66 -10.95 11.08
CA GLY A 8 16.53 -12.14 11.13
C GLY A 8 15.97 -13.32 11.92
N GLU A 9 14.80 -13.19 12.55
CA GLU A 9 14.15 -14.32 13.25
C GLU A 9 13.93 -15.51 12.32
N THR A 10 14.14 -16.72 12.85
CA THR A 10 14.06 -17.95 12.07
C THR A 10 12.83 -18.77 12.45
N PHE A 11 12.18 -19.32 11.43
CA PHE A 11 10.94 -20.07 11.56
C PHE A 11 11.08 -21.43 10.89
N ASN A 12 10.43 -22.43 11.49
CA ASN A 12 10.42 -23.79 10.97
C ASN A 12 9.38 -24.00 9.86
N LYS A 13 8.42 -23.07 9.73
CA LYS A 13 7.30 -23.11 8.77
C LYS A 13 7.13 -21.74 8.12
N LEU A 14 6.71 -21.73 6.85
CA LEU A 14 6.46 -20.50 6.11
C LEU A 14 5.29 -19.72 6.72
N GLU A 15 4.23 -20.42 7.13
CA GLU A 15 3.03 -19.80 7.73
C GLU A 15 3.37 -19.05 9.02
N ALA A 16 4.33 -19.56 9.80
CA ALA A 16 4.79 -18.91 11.01
C ALA A 16 5.59 -17.63 10.69
N ALA A 17 6.43 -17.66 9.66
CA ALA A 17 7.16 -16.47 9.19
C ALA A 17 6.20 -15.42 8.61
N GLU A 18 5.16 -15.85 7.88
CA GLU A 18 4.12 -14.96 7.35
C GLU A 18 3.30 -14.34 8.49
N ALA A 19 2.87 -15.12 9.47
CA ALA A 19 2.16 -14.62 10.65
C ALA A 19 3.03 -13.63 11.45
N HIS A 20 4.32 -13.90 11.59
CA HIS A 20 5.27 -12.95 12.17
C HIS A 20 5.31 -11.64 11.37
N HIS A 21 5.44 -11.71 10.04
CA HIS A 21 5.45 -10.51 9.20
C HIS A 21 4.17 -9.68 9.33
N LEU A 22 3.00 -10.33 9.38
CA LEU A 22 1.71 -9.68 9.52
C LEU A 22 1.44 -9.06 10.90
N THR A 23 2.28 -9.36 11.90
CA THR A 23 2.09 -8.91 13.30
C THR A 23 3.25 -8.08 13.84
N LYS A 24 4.43 -8.17 13.21
CA LYS A 24 5.66 -7.44 13.62
C LYS A 24 6.20 -6.48 12.57
N HIS A 25 5.80 -6.63 11.30
CA HIS A 25 6.31 -5.89 10.16
C HIS A 25 5.21 -5.51 9.16
N ALA A 26 3.96 -5.40 9.62
CA ALA A 26 2.81 -5.17 8.74
C ALA A 26 2.82 -3.76 8.15
N VAL A 27 3.44 -2.80 8.84
CA VAL A 27 3.55 -1.41 8.39
C VAL A 27 4.95 -0.85 8.60
N THR A 28 5.31 0.14 7.80
CA THR A 28 6.45 1.02 8.07
C THR A 28 6.02 2.47 7.98
N GLU A 29 6.43 3.29 8.93
CA GLU A 29 6.25 4.73 8.82
C GLU A 29 7.08 5.30 7.67
N LEU A 30 6.46 6.16 6.87
CA LEU A 30 7.16 6.97 5.87
C LEU A 30 7.62 8.25 6.55
N VAL A 31 8.92 8.45 6.66
CA VAL A 31 9.52 9.56 7.40
C VAL A 31 9.75 10.77 6.48
N GLU A 32 10.08 11.90 7.09
CA GLU A 32 10.48 13.08 6.32
C GLU A 32 11.71 12.76 5.48
N GLY A 33 11.65 13.09 4.18
CA GLY A 33 12.68 12.75 3.20
C GLY A 33 12.22 11.70 2.18
N ASP A 34 11.29 10.81 2.57
CA ASP A 34 10.75 9.80 1.67
C ASP A 34 9.98 10.44 0.50
N SER A 35 10.33 10.08 -0.74
CA SER A 35 9.63 10.58 -1.93
C SER A 35 8.15 10.18 -1.94
N SER A 36 7.83 8.98 -1.47
CA SER A 36 6.46 8.48 -1.30
C SER A 36 5.66 9.32 -0.31
N ARG A 37 6.28 9.78 0.79
CA ARG A 37 5.63 10.68 1.76
C ARG A 37 5.20 11.98 1.08
N LYS A 38 6.12 12.62 0.35
CA LYS A 38 5.85 13.86 -0.38
C LYS A 38 4.70 13.71 -1.37
N ILE A 39 4.64 12.58 -2.10
CA ILE A 39 3.55 12.30 -3.04
C ILE A 39 2.20 12.22 -2.30
N VAL A 40 2.11 11.46 -1.20
CA VAL A 40 0.87 11.33 -0.42
C VAL A 40 0.43 12.68 0.16
N GLU A 41 1.36 13.46 0.69
CA GLU A 41 1.07 14.80 1.20
C GLU A 41 0.54 15.75 0.12
N ILE A 42 1.10 15.70 -1.09
CA ILE A 42 0.62 16.50 -2.23
C ILE A 42 -0.81 16.08 -2.59
N ILE A 43 -1.08 14.78 -2.73
CA ILE A 43 -2.41 14.25 -3.10
C ILE A 43 -3.44 14.65 -2.04
N CYS A 44 -3.09 14.55 -0.76
CA CYS A 44 -3.98 14.94 0.33
C CYS A 44 -4.29 16.44 0.29
N ARG A 45 -3.25 17.29 0.19
CA ARG A 45 -3.40 18.75 0.12
C ARG A 45 -4.24 19.20 -1.08
N THR A 46 -4.03 18.62 -2.26
CA THR A 46 -4.78 19.00 -3.47
C THR A 46 -6.22 18.49 -3.46
N SER A 47 -6.50 17.40 -2.76
CA SER A 47 -7.87 16.86 -2.63
C SER A 47 -8.72 17.64 -1.61
N CYS A 48 -8.09 18.38 -0.70
CA CYS A 48 -8.72 19.29 0.25
C CYS A 48 -9.17 20.61 -0.43
N LEU A 49 -10.11 20.55 -1.38
CA LEU A 49 -10.55 21.69 -2.21
C LEU A 49 -11.45 22.74 -1.50
N LYS A 50 -11.65 22.67 -0.18
CA LYS A 50 -12.48 23.65 0.55
C LYS A 50 -11.65 24.48 1.53
N PRO A 51 -11.58 25.82 1.36
CA PRO A 51 -10.74 26.69 2.20
C PRO A 51 -11.19 26.79 3.66
N GLU A 52 -12.43 26.43 3.98
CA GLU A 52 -12.96 26.46 5.36
C GLU A 52 -12.62 25.21 6.19
N SER A 53 -12.30 24.10 5.53
CA SER A 53 -11.76 22.92 6.20
C SER A 53 -10.24 23.01 6.12
N GLN A 54 -9.59 23.39 7.21
CA GLN A 54 -8.16 23.15 7.36
C GLN A 54 -7.91 21.68 7.00
N CYS A 55 -7.19 21.44 5.90
CA CYS A 55 -6.83 20.08 5.52
C CYS A 55 -6.15 19.47 6.75
N ALA A 56 -6.74 18.40 7.29
CA ALA A 56 -6.31 17.86 8.57
C ALA A 56 -4.80 17.61 8.53
N ARG A 57 -4.08 18.13 9.53
CA ARG A 57 -2.63 17.94 9.63
C ARG A 57 -2.36 16.44 9.63
N ILE A 58 -1.58 15.98 8.66
CA ILE A 58 -1.17 14.58 8.61
C ILE A 58 -0.12 14.37 9.69
N ASP A 59 -0.50 13.70 10.77
CA ASP A 59 0.46 13.40 11.84
C ASP A 59 1.45 12.31 11.39
N ARG A 60 0.96 11.23 10.75
CA ARG A 60 1.79 10.09 10.31
C ARG A 60 1.26 9.44 9.03
N ILE A 61 2.17 8.85 8.25
CA ILE A 61 1.84 8.05 7.06
C ILE A 61 2.48 6.68 7.22
N LEU A 62 1.65 5.63 7.17
CA LEU A 62 2.09 4.24 7.30
C LEU A 62 1.95 3.53 5.96
N LYS A 63 3.04 2.98 5.44
CA LYS A 63 3.03 2.07 4.28
C LYS A 63 2.69 0.66 4.76
N VAL A 64 1.59 0.12 4.26
CA VAL A 64 1.17 -1.27 4.50
C VAL A 64 1.99 -2.23 3.64
N HIS A 65 2.55 -3.26 4.26
CA HIS A 65 3.25 -4.35 3.60
C HIS A 65 2.31 -5.53 3.43
N ASN A 66 1.98 -5.84 2.18
CA ASN A 66 1.15 -6.99 1.83
C ASN A 66 2.04 -8.21 1.56
N MET A 67 1.53 -9.41 1.87
CA MET A 67 2.22 -10.66 1.53
C MET A 67 2.29 -10.86 0.03
N HIS A 68 3.27 -11.65 -0.42
CA HIS A 68 3.51 -11.93 -1.84
C HIS A 68 2.23 -12.42 -2.56
N LYS A 69 1.44 -13.27 -1.89
CA LYS A 69 0.16 -13.77 -2.41
C LYS A 69 -0.85 -12.66 -2.75
N THR A 70 -0.94 -11.62 -1.91
CA THR A 70 -1.87 -10.50 -2.14
C THR A 70 -1.38 -9.63 -3.30
N LEU A 71 -0.08 -9.37 -3.37
CA LEU A 71 0.54 -8.62 -4.47
C LEU A 71 0.38 -9.37 -5.80
N ALA A 72 0.63 -10.68 -5.81
CA ALA A 72 0.47 -11.51 -7.01
C ALA A 72 -0.97 -11.45 -7.55
N ARG A 73 -1.98 -11.56 -6.69
CA ARG A 73 -3.39 -11.42 -7.10
C ARG A 73 -3.72 -10.05 -7.68
N PHE A 74 -3.14 -8.98 -7.12
CA PHE A 74 -3.30 -7.63 -7.65
C PHE A 74 -2.71 -7.51 -9.05
N GLU A 75 -1.49 -8.04 -9.24
CA GLU A 75 -0.77 -8.03 -10.51
C GLU A 75 -1.45 -8.88 -11.59
N GLU A 76 -1.87 -10.10 -11.25
CA GLU A 76 -2.65 -10.98 -12.12
C GLU A 76 -3.93 -10.29 -12.61
N TYR A 77 -4.63 -9.59 -11.71
CA TYR A 77 -5.84 -8.86 -12.07
C TYR A 77 -5.52 -7.68 -13.01
N ARG A 78 -4.45 -6.92 -12.72
CA ARG A 78 -3.98 -5.82 -13.57
C ARG A 78 -3.65 -6.31 -14.98
N ASP A 79 -2.94 -7.42 -15.11
CA ASP A 79 -2.63 -8.02 -16.40
C ASP A 79 -3.86 -8.56 -17.12
N ALA A 80 -4.83 -9.14 -16.40
CA ALA A 80 -6.11 -9.53 -16.99
C ALA A 80 -6.88 -8.32 -17.55
N VAL A 81 -6.85 -7.16 -16.89
CA VAL A 81 -7.43 -5.91 -17.42
C VAL A 81 -6.70 -5.48 -18.70
N LYS A 82 -5.37 -5.47 -18.71
CA LYS A 82 -4.55 -5.11 -19.88
C LYS A 82 -4.83 -6.03 -21.07
N MET A 83 -4.91 -7.36 -20.83
CA MET A 83 -5.24 -8.35 -21.86
C MET A 83 -6.65 -8.19 -22.41
N ARG A 84 -7.64 -7.87 -21.58
CA ARG A 84 -9.00 -7.59 -22.05
C ARG A 84 -9.04 -6.30 -22.87
N ALA A 85 -8.38 -5.25 -22.41
CA ALA A 85 -8.34 -3.95 -23.08
C ALA A 85 -7.62 -4.01 -24.43
N SER A 86 -6.58 -4.83 -24.57
CA SER A 86 -5.84 -4.98 -25.83
C SER A 86 -6.68 -5.66 -26.92
N LYS A 87 -7.68 -6.47 -26.56
CA LYS A 87 -8.60 -7.14 -27.49
C LYS A 87 -9.78 -6.28 -27.95
N LEU A 88 -10.06 -5.16 -27.27
CA LEU A 88 -11.13 -4.26 -27.66
C LEU A 88 -10.82 -3.57 -29.01
N GLN A 89 -11.86 -3.37 -29.83
CA GLN A 89 -11.75 -2.60 -31.08
C GLN A 89 -11.39 -1.13 -30.75
N LYS A 90 -12.09 -0.54 -29.77
CA LYS A 90 -11.74 0.77 -29.21
C LYS A 90 -10.62 0.61 -28.18
N LYS A 91 -9.47 1.20 -28.47
CA LYS A 91 -8.33 1.17 -27.56
C LYS A 91 -8.50 2.20 -26.44
N HIS A 92 -8.16 1.78 -25.22
CA HIS A 92 -8.11 2.65 -24.04
C HIS A 92 -6.66 2.67 -23.53
N PRO A 93 -5.86 3.70 -23.85
CA PRO A 93 -4.41 3.69 -23.63
C PRO A 93 -3.99 3.36 -22.19
N ARG A 94 -4.66 3.93 -21.18
CA ARG A 94 -4.38 3.64 -19.76
C ARG A 94 -4.67 2.18 -19.40
N CYS A 95 -5.84 1.66 -19.78
CA CYS A 95 -6.19 0.26 -19.53
C CYS A 95 -5.17 -0.71 -20.13
N ILE A 96 -4.55 -0.36 -21.27
CA ILE A 96 -3.54 -1.19 -21.94
C ILE A 96 -2.17 -1.04 -21.28
N ALA A 97 -1.80 0.16 -20.85
CA ALA A 97 -0.50 0.44 -20.25
C ALA A 97 -0.38 -0.13 -18.82
N ASP A 98 -1.34 0.19 -17.95
CA ASP A 98 -1.25 -0.06 -16.51
C ASP A 98 -2.52 -0.65 -15.90
N GLY A 99 -3.47 -1.10 -16.73
CA GLY A 99 -4.76 -1.60 -16.24
C GLY A 99 -5.70 -0.48 -15.74
N ASN A 100 -5.40 0.78 -16.08
CA ASN A 100 -6.07 1.97 -15.57
C ASN A 100 -5.99 2.03 -14.04
N GLU A 101 -4.80 1.76 -13.52
CA GLU A 101 -4.44 1.87 -12.10
C GLU A 101 -4.57 3.33 -11.63
N LEU A 102 -5.19 3.53 -10.48
CA LEU A 102 -5.45 4.87 -9.93
C LEU A 102 -5.20 4.88 -8.42
N LEU A 103 -4.52 5.91 -7.95
CA LEU A 103 -4.45 6.25 -6.53
C LEU A 103 -5.73 6.97 -6.12
N ARG A 104 -6.40 6.48 -5.06
CA ARG A 104 -7.65 7.04 -4.53
C ARG A 104 -7.70 6.95 -3.02
N PHE A 105 -8.46 7.83 -2.39
CA PHE A 105 -8.77 7.73 -0.96
C PHE A 105 -9.93 6.76 -0.72
N HIS A 106 -9.79 5.96 0.33
CA HIS A 106 -10.84 5.13 0.89
C HIS A 106 -10.92 5.41 2.39
N GLY A 107 -12.01 6.04 2.83
CA GLY A 107 -12.25 6.33 4.24
C GLY A 107 -12.84 5.12 4.95
N THR A 108 -12.18 4.64 5.99
CA THR A 108 -12.66 3.55 6.84
C THR A 108 -12.13 3.73 8.27
N THR A 109 -12.76 3.06 9.23
CA THR A 109 -12.29 3.03 10.63
C THR A 109 -11.48 1.75 10.86
N VAL A 110 -10.28 1.88 11.43
CA VAL A 110 -9.43 0.75 11.76
C VAL A 110 -9.15 0.78 13.26
N ALA A 111 -9.49 -0.31 13.96
CA ALA A 111 -9.11 -0.51 15.36
C ALA A 111 -7.92 -1.47 15.39
N CYS A 112 -6.70 -0.94 15.35
CA CYS A 112 -5.49 -1.75 15.42
C CYS A 112 -4.34 -1.00 16.09
N VAL A 113 -3.42 -1.74 16.72
CA VAL A 113 -2.21 -1.20 17.37
C VAL A 113 -1.09 -0.85 16.38
N LEU A 114 -1.34 -1.00 15.07
CA LEU A 114 -0.35 -0.76 14.02
C LEU A 114 0.16 0.68 14.06
N GLY A 115 1.48 0.85 14.13
CA GLY A 115 2.12 2.16 14.09
C GLY A 115 2.06 2.96 15.39
N ILE A 116 1.68 2.40 16.54
CA ILE A 116 1.76 3.13 17.83
C ILE A 116 3.24 3.43 18.17
N ASN A 117 3.57 4.69 18.49
CA ASN A 117 4.93 5.13 18.85
C ASN A 117 6.03 4.82 17.81
N GLY A 118 5.70 4.82 16.51
CA GLY A 118 6.66 4.48 15.46
C GLY A 118 7.00 2.99 15.40
N SER A 119 6.24 2.13 16.10
CA SER A 119 6.40 0.69 16.00
C SER A 119 6.07 0.22 14.59
N THR A 120 6.93 -0.63 14.03
CA THR A 120 6.67 -1.29 12.74
C THR A 120 5.80 -2.53 12.89
N SER A 121 5.20 -2.76 14.08
CA SER A 121 4.39 -3.95 14.40
C SER A 121 3.49 -4.31 13.24
#